data_AF-A0AAV6R4F7-F1
#
_entry.id   AF-A0AAV6R4F7-F1
#
_cell.length_a   1.000
_cell.length_b   1.000
_cell.length_c   1.000
_cell.angle_alpha   90.00
_cell.angle_beta   90.00
_cell.angle_gamma   90.00
#
_symmetry.space_group_name_H-M   'P 1'
#
loop_
_entity.id
_entity.type
_entity.pdbx_description
1 polymer ?
#
loop_
_entity_poly.entity_id
_entity_poly.type
_entity_poly.pdbx_seq_one_letter_code
_entity_poly.pdbx_strand_id
1 'polypeptide(L)'
;MSATLEIPELQDLKVDEVNVSSAVLKAAAHHYGSQCDKPNKEFMLCRWEEKDPRKCLEEGRKVNECALNFFRQIKGNCAESFTEYWTCLDYSNLVELRRCRQQQNAFDSCVLDKLGWVRPELGDLSKVTKVSTSRPIPENPYHSRPRPEPNPVIEGKLEPAKHGSRFFFWTCASPTVVAEIPSQGVVWTCSLHRKRLTDLLLTWTVGQREEGRRDVKREGGVD
;
A
#
# COMPACT_ATOMS: atom_id res chain seq x y z
N MET A 1 -20.86 -22.92 -1.14
CA MET A 1 -20.95 -23.82 -2.30
C MET A 1 -19.53 -24.12 -2.74
N SER A 2 -19.05 -25.36 -2.62
CA SER A 2 -17.72 -25.71 -3.12
C SER A 2 -17.86 -26.02 -4.61
N ALA A 3 -17.69 -24.98 -5.43
CA ALA A 3 -17.57 -25.15 -6.87
C ALA A 3 -16.20 -25.78 -7.19
N THR A 4 -16.18 -26.69 -8.16
CA THR A 4 -14.97 -27.19 -8.81
C THR A 4 -14.11 -26.03 -9.31
N LEU A 5 -12.80 -26.10 -9.12
CA LEU A 5 -11.87 -25.04 -9.53
C LEU A 5 -11.70 -25.03 -11.06
N GLU A 6 -12.05 -23.92 -11.71
CA GLU A 6 -11.91 -23.73 -13.16
C GLU A 6 -10.46 -23.36 -13.53
N ILE A 7 -9.64 -24.35 -13.84
CA ILE A 7 -8.24 -24.17 -14.25
C ILE A 7 -8.19 -24.13 -15.78
N PRO A 8 -7.42 -23.21 -16.40
CA PRO A 8 -7.25 -23.16 -17.85
C PRO A 8 -6.60 -24.45 -18.39
N GLU A 9 -6.76 -24.70 -19.68
CA GLU A 9 -6.17 -25.86 -20.34
C GLU A 9 -4.64 -25.74 -20.43
N LEU A 10 -3.96 -26.88 -20.54
CA LEU A 10 -2.49 -26.92 -20.67
C LEU A 10 -1.99 -26.21 -21.93
N GLN A 11 -2.81 -26.14 -22.98
CA GLN A 11 -2.46 -25.46 -24.21
C GLN A 11 -2.36 -23.95 -24.00
N ASP A 12 -3.21 -23.38 -23.15
CA ASP A 12 -3.20 -21.94 -22.84
C ASP A 12 -2.00 -21.50 -22.00
N LEU A 13 -1.39 -22.44 -21.29
CA LEU A 13 -0.22 -22.18 -20.46
C LEU A 13 1.10 -22.30 -21.25
N LYS A 14 1.06 -22.85 -22.47
CA LYS A 14 2.25 -23.07 -23.28
C LYS A 14 2.68 -21.77 -23.95
N VAL A 15 3.76 -21.17 -23.47
CA VAL A 15 4.38 -19.95 -24.02
C VAL A 15 5.89 -20.18 -24.13
N ASP A 16 6.54 -19.54 -25.11
CA ASP A 16 7.99 -19.61 -25.28
C ASP A 16 8.72 -19.03 -24.07
N GLU A 17 9.59 -19.80 -23.42
CA GLU A 17 10.23 -19.38 -22.17
C GLU A 17 11.50 -18.54 -22.38
N VAL A 18 11.75 -17.60 -21.46
CA VAL A 18 13.00 -16.83 -21.41
C VAL A 18 14.03 -17.62 -20.59
N ASN A 19 14.74 -18.51 -21.28
CA ASN A 19 15.72 -19.42 -20.68
C ASN A 19 17.09 -18.75 -20.47
N VAL A 20 17.19 -17.89 -19.45
CA VAL A 20 18.45 -17.22 -19.07
C VAL A 20 18.66 -17.25 -17.54
N SER A 21 19.91 -17.12 -17.10
CA SER A 21 20.23 -17.09 -15.66
C SER A 21 19.78 -15.78 -14.99
N SER A 22 19.66 -15.81 -13.67
CA SER A 22 19.27 -14.63 -12.87
C SER A 22 20.27 -13.47 -13.01
N ALA A 23 21.57 -13.77 -13.16
CA ALA A 23 22.61 -12.77 -13.39
C ALA A 23 22.38 -12.00 -14.71
N VAL A 24 21.98 -12.72 -15.78
CA VAL A 24 21.66 -12.13 -17.08
C VAL A 24 20.44 -11.19 -16.98
N LEU A 25 19.37 -11.62 -16.32
CA LEU A 25 18.19 -10.77 -16.10
C LEU A 25 18.55 -9.52 -15.28
N LYS A 26 19.37 -9.67 -14.24
CA LYS A 26 19.77 -8.56 -13.38
C LYS A 26 20.69 -7.56 -14.09
N ALA A 27 21.57 -8.04 -14.97
CA ALA A 27 22.40 -7.20 -15.83
C ALA A 27 21.53 -6.31 -16.73
N ALA A 28 20.53 -6.91 -17.37
CA ALA A 28 19.68 -6.21 -18.34
C ALA A 28 18.51 -5.44 -17.70
N ALA A 29 18.23 -5.62 -16.41
CA ALA A 29 17.03 -5.13 -15.73
C ALA A 29 16.72 -3.63 -15.94
N HIS A 30 17.74 -2.78 -15.97
CA HIS A 30 17.54 -1.33 -16.14
C HIS A 30 17.04 -0.98 -17.54
N HIS A 31 17.64 -1.57 -18.57
CA HIS A 31 17.21 -1.38 -19.96
C HIS A 31 15.91 -2.11 -20.26
N TYR A 32 15.72 -3.31 -19.70
CA TYR A 32 14.47 -4.04 -19.81
C TYR A 32 13.29 -3.23 -19.22
N GLY A 33 13.51 -2.61 -18.06
CA GLY A 33 12.50 -1.78 -17.40
C GLY A 33 12.09 -0.55 -18.23
N SER A 34 13.00 0.06 -18.98
CA SER A 34 12.67 1.21 -19.84
C SER A 34 12.00 0.79 -21.16
N GLN A 35 12.46 -0.30 -21.78
CA GLN A 35 11.95 -0.74 -23.08
C GLN A 35 10.62 -1.49 -22.98
N CYS A 36 10.47 -2.40 -22.01
CA CYS A 36 9.26 -3.22 -21.83
C CYS A 36 8.30 -2.66 -20.79
N ASP A 37 8.33 -1.34 -20.54
CA ASP A 37 7.56 -0.72 -19.46
C ASP A 37 6.04 -0.88 -19.60
N LYS A 38 5.53 -0.65 -20.83
CA LYS A 38 4.09 -0.69 -21.14
C LYS A 38 3.45 -2.06 -20.84
N PRO A 39 3.88 -3.18 -21.46
CA PRO A 39 3.27 -4.48 -21.21
C PRO A 39 3.47 -4.94 -19.76
N ASN A 40 4.63 -4.67 -19.16
CA ASN A 40 4.90 -5.04 -17.77
C ASN A 40 3.94 -4.34 -16.81
N LYS A 41 3.71 -3.04 -16.98
CA LYS A 41 2.83 -2.28 -16.10
C LYS A 41 1.36 -2.59 -16.32
N GLU A 42 0.92 -2.85 -17.55
CA GLU A 42 -0.43 -3.34 -17.85
C GLU A 42 -0.72 -4.68 -17.17
N PHE A 43 0.24 -5.62 -17.23
CA PHE A 43 0.17 -6.91 -16.55
C PHE A 43 0.15 -6.74 -15.02
N MET A 44 1.03 -5.90 -14.48
CA MET A 44 1.05 -5.66 -13.03
C MET A 44 -0.26 -5.02 -12.57
N LEU A 45 -0.77 -4.02 -13.30
CA LEU A 45 -2.08 -3.44 -13.00
C LEU A 45 -3.17 -4.53 -13.03
N CYS A 46 -3.15 -5.44 -14.01
CA CYS A 46 -4.12 -6.54 -14.12
C CYS A 46 -4.12 -7.38 -12.85
N ARG A 47 -2.94 -7.84 -12.49
CA ARG A 47 -2.72 -8.73 -11.37
C ARG A 47 -3.12 -8.08 -10.04
N TRP A 48 -2.92 -6.77 -9.90
CA TRP A 48 -3.27 -6.02 -8.70
C TRP A 48 -4.77 -5.72 -8.59
N GLU A 49 -5.44 -5.44 -9.72
CA GLU A 49 -6.88 -5.16 -9.78
C GLU A 49 -7.70 -6.45 -9.64
N GLU A 50 -7.48 -7.42 -10.53
CA GLU A 50 -8.25 -8.67 -10.61
C GLU A 50 -7.92 -9.67 -9.50
N LYS A 51 -6.67 -9.67 -9.01
CA LYS A 51 -6.16 -10.60 -7.98
C LYS A 51 -6.22 -12.10 -8.32
N ASP A 52 -6.70 -12.43 -9.51
CA ASP A 52 -6.71 -13.78 -10.07
C ASP A 52 -5.69 -13.90 -11.21
N PRO A 53 -4.70 -14.82 -11.14
CA PRO A 53 -3.69 -14.95 -12.19
C PRO A 53 -4.25 -15.49 -13.52
N ARG A 54 -5.39 -16.19 -13.50
CA ARG A 54 -5.99 -16.83 -14.68
C ARG A 54 -6.53 -15.82 -15.69
N LYS A 55 -7.03 -14.68 -15.22
CA LYS A 55 -7.60 -13.63 -16.08
C LYS A 55 -6.54 -12.80 -16.80
N CYS A 56 -5.32 -12.75 -16.25
CA CYS A 56 -4.22 -11.91 -16.73
C CYS A 56 -3.17 -12.65 -17.58
N LEU A 57 -3.53 -13.83 -18.13
CA LEU A 57 -2.61 -14.66 -18.90
C LEU A 57 -2.22 -14.03 -20.23
N GLU A 58 -3.14 -13.31 -20.87
CA GLU A 58 -2.89 -12.64 -22.15
C GLU A 58 -1.85 -11.53 -22.02
N GLU A 59 -1.96 -10.69 -20.99
CA GLU A 59 -0.95 -9.67 -20.70
C GLU A 59 0.39 -10.31 -20.30
N GLY A 60 0.35 -11.44 -19.59
CA GLY A 60 1.55 -12.23 -19.28
C GLY A 60 2.27 -12.73 -20.54
N ARG A 61 1.53 -13.15 -21.57
CA ARG A 61 2.11 -13.52 -22.87
C ARG A 61 2.79 -12.34 -23.55
N LYS A 62 2.18 -11.14 -23.51
CA LYS A 62 2.76 -9.91 -24.07
C LYS A 62 4.06 -9.49 -23.36
N VAL A 63 4.11 -9.66 -22.04
CA VAL A 63 5.35 -9.45 -21.25
C VAL A 63 6.45 -10.39 -21.74
N ASN A 64 6.12 -11.67 -21.89
CA ASN A 64 7.07 -12.67 -22.33
C ASN A 64 7.58 -12.44 -23.76
N GLU A 65 6.68 -12.06 -24.68
CA GLU A 65 7.03 -11.66 -26.04
C GLU A 65 7.97 -10.45 -26.06
N CYS A 66 7.69 -9.43 -25.24
CA CYS A 66 8.57 -8.26 -25.12
C CYS A 66 9.97 -8.65 -24.63
N ALA A 67 10.05 -9.52 -23.62
CA ALA A 67 11.32 -10.01 -23.09
C ALA A 67 12.13 -10.79 -24.14
N LEU A 68 11.49 -11.68 -24.90
CA LEU A 68 12.15 -12.43 -25.97
C LEU A 68 12.67 -11.49 -27.06
N ASN A 69 11.87 -10.52 -27.51
CA ASN A 69 12.28 -9.55 -28.52
C ASN A 69 13.44 -8.66 -28.02
N PHE A 70 13.41 -8.25 -26.76
CA PHE A 70 14.48 -7.50 -26.13
C PHE A 70 15.80 -8.28 -26.11
N PHE A 71 15.79 -9.55 -25.68
CA PHE A 71 17.01 -10.37 -25.67
C PHE A 71 17.52 -10.71 -27.07
N ARG A 72 16.63 -10.87 -28.06
CA ARG A 72 17.02 -11.01 -29.48
C ARG A 72 17.77 -9.77 -29.98
N GLN A 73 17.32 -8.57 -29.62
CA GLN A 73 17.98 -7.32 -30.01
C GLN A 73 19.35 -7.14 -29.35
N ILE A 74 19.49 -7.48 -28.06
CA ILE A 74 20.79 -7.44 -27.38
C ILE A 74 21.76 -8.45 -28.01
N LYS A 75 21.30 -9.68 -28.26
CA LYS A 75 22.12 -10.73 -28.89
C LYS A 75 22.55 -10.36 -30.31
N GLY A 76 21.72 -9.66 -31.07
CA GLY A 76 22.06 -9.21 -32.44
C GLY A 76 23.08 -8.07 -32.48
N ASN A 77 23.15 -7.22 -31.46
CA ASN A 77 23.93 -5.99 -31.51
C ASN A 77 25.12 -5.96 -30.55
N CYS A 78 24.94 -6.32 -29.27
CA CYS A 78 25.90 -6.10 -28.19
C CYS A 78 26.20 -7.39 -27.40
N ALA A 79 26.29 -8.53 -28.09
CA ALA A 79 26.47 -9.83 -27.44
C ALA A 79 27.75 -9.91 -26.59
N GLU A 80 28.89 -9.49 -27.12
CA GLU A 80 30.20 -9.64 -26.45
C GLU A 80 30.28 -8.82 -25.15
N SER A 81 30.04 -7.50 -25.25
CA SER A 81 30.02 -6.59 -24.09
C SER A 81 28.99 -7.03 -23.04
N PHE A 82 27.85 -7.57 -23.48
CA PHE A 82 26.84 -8.08 -22.56
C PHE A 82 27.31 -9.35 -21.85
N THR A 83 27.98 -10.28 -22.57
CA THR A 83 28.53 -11.49 -21.98
C THR A 83 29.58 -11.23 -20.92
N GLU A 84 30.49 -10.30 -21.15
CA GLU A 84 31.48 -9.92 -20.14
C GLU A 84 30.82 -9.32 -18.90
N TYR A 85 29.78 -8.50 -19.09
CA TYR A 85 29.09 -7.84 -18.00
C TYR A 85 28.35 -8.81 -17.09
N TRP A 86 27.48 -9.67 -17.63
CA TRP A 86 26.75 -10.61 -16.79
C TRP A 86 27.66 -11.69 -16.21
N THR A 87 28.74 -12.08 -16.90
CA THR A 87 29.74 -13.02 -16.35
C THR A 87 30.43 -12.45 -15.11
N CYS A 88 30.78 -11.16 -15.14
CA CYS A 88 31.33 -10.48 -13.95
C CYS A 88 30.32 -10.47 -12.78
N LEU A 89 29.04 -10.25 -13.07
CA LEU A 89 27.99 -10.26 -12.05
C LEU A 89 27.78 -11.65 -11.44
N ASP A 90 27.82 -12.69 -12.27
CA ASP A 90 27.61 -14.10 -11.91
C ASP A 90 28.72 -14.64 -10.99
N TYR A 91 29.93 -14.09 -11.08
CA TYR A 91 31.05 -14.45 -10.19
C TYR A 91 30.77 -14.17 -8.71
N SER A 92 29.87 -13.23 -8.39
CA SER A 92 29.58 -12.83 -7.02
C SER A 92 28.28 -13.46 -6.51
N ASN A 93 28.33 -14.08 -5.31
CA ASN A 93 27.16 -14.71 -4.68
C ASN A 93 25.94 -13.78 -4.52
N LEU A 94 26.17 -12.47 -4.35
CA LEU A 94 25.11 -11.46 -4.14
C LEU A 94 24.77 -10.66 -5.41
N VAL A 95 25.46 -10.93 -6.53
CA VAL A 95 25.27 -10.27 -7.82
C VAL A 95 25.33 -8.74 -7.68
N GLU A 96 26.45 -8.24 -7.13
CA GLU A 96 26.60 -6.83 -6.74
C GLU A 96 26.98 -5.94 -7.93
N LEU A 97 26.07 -5.04 -8.35
CA LEU A 97 26.29 -4.13 -9.48
C LEU A 97 27.49 -3.19 -9.31
N ARG A 98 27.89 -2.89 -8.07
CA ARG A 98 29.01 -1.98 -7.76
C ARG A 98 30.37 -2.52 -8.21
N ARG A 99 30.54 -3.84 -8.33
CA ARG A 99 31.83 -4.46 -8.64
C ARG A 99 32.14 -4.45 -10.15
N CYS A 100 31.10 -4.44 -10.98
CA CYS A 100 31.21 -4.61 -12.44
C CYS A 100 30.91 -3.31 -13.21
N ARG A 101 31.29 -2.15 -12.67
CA ARG A 101 30.98 -0.84 -13.30
C ARG A 101 31.74 -0.59 -14.60
N GLN A 102 32.93 -1.16 -14.76
CA GLN A 102 33.73 -1.03 -15.99
C GLN A 102 33.03 -1.74 -17.15
N GLN A 103 32.64 -3.00 -16.93
CA GLN A 103 31.90 -3.82 -17.90
C GLN A 103 30.50 -3.23 -18.15
N GLN A 104 29.87 -2.68 -17.11
CA GLN A 104 28.59 -1.98 -17.27
C GLN A 104 28.73 -0.78 -18.22
N ASN A 105 29.77 0.04 -18.08
CA ASN A 105 29.98 1.19 -18.97
C ASN A 105 30.20 0.75 -20.42
N ALA A 106 31.00 -0.30 -20.64
CA ALA A 106 31.21 -0.87 -21.98
C ALA A 106 29.91 -1.40 -22.61
N PHE A 107 29.04 -2.01 -21.81
CA PHE A 107 27.72 -2.47 -22.27
C PHE A 107 26.77 -1.29 -22.55
N ASP A 108 26.66 -0.35 -21.62
CA ASP A 108 25.81 0.83 -21.74
C ASP A 108 26.23 1.70 -22.95
N SER A 109 27.52 1.83 -23.23
CA SER A 109 28.03 2.54 -24.42
C SER A 109 27.66 1.82 -25.71
N CYS A 110 27.83 0.49 -25.80
CA CYS A 110 27.42 -0.27 -26.98
C CYS A 110 25.92 -0.13 -27.28
N VAL A 111 25.10 -0.20 -26.23
CA VAL A 111 23.64 -0.09 -26.34
C VAL A 111 23.23 1.32 -26.77
N LEU A 112 23.89 2.35 -26.26
CA LEU A 112 23.65 3.73 -26.68
C LEU A 112 24.03 3.94 -28.15
N ASP A 113 25.19 3.43 -28.58
CA ASP A 113 25.70 3.63 -29.93
C ASP A 113 24.89 2.87 -31.00
N LYS A 114 24.44 1.65 -30.70
CA LYS A 114 23.75 0.78 -31.68
C LYS A 114 22.23 0.86 -31.62
N LEU A 115 21.65 0.96 -30.42
CA LEU A 115 20.20 0.91 -30.20
C LEU A 115 19.62 2.27 -29.78
N GLY A 116 20.45 3.22 -29.34
CA GLY A 116 20.00 4.53 -28.86
C GLY A 116 19.28 4.49 -27.53
N TRP A 117 19.42 3.41 -26.75
CA TRP A 117 18.76 3.30 -25.45
C TRP A 117 19.59 3.95 -24.35
N VAL A 118 18.97 4.90 -23.66
CA VAL A 118 19.57 5.53 -22.49
C VAL A 118 19.18 4.73 -21.25
N ARG A 119 20.17 4.44 -20.39
CA ARG A 119 19.94 3.79 -19.11
C ARG A 119 19.12 4.74 -18.21
N PRO A 120 18.00 4.30 -17.61
CA PRO A 120 17.19 5.15 -16.74
C PRO A 120 17.98 5.61 -15.51
N GLU A 121 17.64 6.80 -15.02
CA GLU A 121 18.27 7.37 -13.83
C GLU A 121 17.75 6.70 -12.55
N LEU A 122 18.45 6.98 -11.45
CA LEU A 122 18.04 6.48 -10.15
C LEU A 122 16.67 7.06 -9.78
N GLY A 123 15.71 6.19 -9.57
CA GLY A 123 14.35 6.57 -9.16
C GLY A 123 13.32 6.52 -10.28
N ASP A 124 13.73 6.54 -11.55
CA ASP A 124 12.78 6.53 -12.68
C ASP A 124 11.90 5.28 -12.69
N LEU A 125 12.49 4.10 -12.50
CA LEU A 125 11.76 2.83 -12.46
C LEU A 125 10.88 2.66 -11.21
N SER A 126 11.13 3.44 -10.15
CA SER A 126 10.32 3.41 -8.92
C SER A 126 9.16 4.42 -8.93
N LYS A 127 9.09 5.30 -9.93
CA LYS A 127 7.98 6.26 -10.04
C LYS A 127 6.68 5.51 -10.31
N VAL A 128 5.63 5.88 -9.58
CA VAL A 128 4.28 5.40 -9.86
C VAL A 128 3.83 6.00 -11.19
N THR A 129 3.41 5.15 -12.11
CA THR A 129 2.96 5.55 -13.44
C THR A 129 1.49 5.25 -13.61
N LYS A 130 0.82 6.06 -14.42
CA LYS A 130 -0.58 5.87 -14.79
C LYS A 130 -0.61 5.05 -16.08
N VAL A 131 -1.34 3.94 -16.05
CA VAL A 131 -1.49 3.04 -17.20
C VAL A 131 -2.94 3.14 -17.67
N SER A 132 -3.14 3.45 -18.94
CA SER A 132 -4.48 3.43 -19.55
C SER A 132 -4.78 2.04 -20.07
N THR A 133 -5.80 1.39 -19.51
CA THR A 133 -6.28 0.08 -19.97
C THR A 133 -7.69 0.19 -20.55
N SER A 134 -7.99 -0.66 -21.53
CA SER A 134 -9.34 -0.74 -22.13
C SER A 134 -10.30 -1.65 -21.35
N ARG A 135 -9.78 -2.42 -20.39
CA ARG A 135 -10.58 -3.34 -19.58
C ARG A 135 -11.38 -2.58 -18.51
N PRO A 136 -12.56 -3.07 -18.10
CA PRO A 136 -13.29 -2.51 -16.98
C PRO A 136 -12.59 -2.81 -15.65
N ILE A 137 -12.79 -1.93 -14.66
CA ILE A 137 -12.30 -2.16 -13.30
C ILE A 137 -13.22 -3.18 -12.62
N PRO A 138 -12.68 -4.23 -11.95
CA PRO A 138 -13.50 -5.21 -11.26
C PRO A 138 -14.18 -4.62 -10.02
N GLU A 139 -15.51 -4.73 -9.92
CA GLU A 139 -16.28 -4.20 -8.78
C GLU A 139 -16.03 -5.00 -7.48
N ASN A 140 -15.90 -6.33 -7.58
CA ASN A 140 -15.68 -7.23 -6.44
C ASN A 140 -14.56 -8.24 -6.73
N PRO A 141 -13.29 -7.83 -6.66
CA PRO A 141 -12.16 -8.68 -7.02
C PRO A 141 -11.97 -9.88 -6.09
N TYR A 142 -12.47 -9.80 -4.85
CA TYR A 142 -12.36 -10.90 -3.88
C TYR A 142 -13.53 -11.88 -3.92
N HIS A 143 -14.51 -11.66 -4.79
CA HIS A 143 -15.77 -12.40 -4.79
C HIS A 143 -16.38 -12.48 -3.37
N SER A 144 -16.30 -11.37 -2.65
CA SER A 144 -16.76 -11.29 -1.27
C SER A 144 -18.28 -11.35 -1.20
N ARG A 145 -18.79 -12.08 -0.20
CA ARG A 145 -20.23 -12.07 0.11
C ARG A 145 -20.66 -10.68 0.55
N PRO A 146 -21.94 -10.29 0.35
CA PRO A 146 -22.44 -9.03 0.88
C PRO A 146 -22.16 -8.96 2.39
N ARG A 147 -21.75 -7.77 2.85
CA ARG A 147 -21.54 -7.52 4.27
C ARG A 147 -22.89 -7.65 4.99
N PRO A 148 -22.94 -8.22 6.21
CA PRO A 148 -24.14 -8.17 7.03
C PRO A 148 -24.62 -6.73 7.23
N GLU A 149 -25.93 -6.54 7.35
CA GLU A 149 -26.51 -5.24 7.65
C GLU A 149 -25.99 -4.74 9.02
N PRO A 150 -25.67 -3.43 9.14
CA PRO A 150 -25.21 -2.88 10.41
C PRO A 150 -26.34 -2.87 11.44
N ASN A 151 -25.98 -3.04 12.71
CA ASN A 151 -26.94 -2.83 13.80
C ASN A 151 -27.46 -1.39 13.75
N PRO A 152 -28.75 -1.16 14.07
CA PRO A 152 -29.32 0.19 14.07
C PRO A 152 -28.58 1.07 15.08
N VAL A 153 -28.29 2.30 14.68
CA VAL A 153 -27.69 3.31 15.56
C VAL A 153 -28.79 3.84 16.49
N ILE A 154 -28.47 4.00 17.77
CA ILE A 154 -29.39 4.63 18.71
C ILE A 154 -29.37 6.14 18.44
N GLU A 155 -30.37 6.61 17.69
CA GLU A 155 -30.55 8.03 17.41
C GLU A 155 -31.63 8.61 18.33
N GLY A 156 -31.23 9.56 19.17
CA GLY A 156 -32.11 10.22 20.13
C GLY A 156 -31.31 10.85 21.26
N LYS A 157 -31.82 11.95 21.84
CA LYS A 157 -31.23 12.51 23.06
C LYS A 157 -31.39 11.50 24.19
N LEU A 158 -30.29 11.19 24.89
CA LEU A 158 -30.32 10.33 26.07
C LEU A 158 -31.17 11.02 27.15
N GLU A 159 -32.40 10.56 27.31
CA GLU A 159 -33.26 10.98 28.41
C GLU A 159 -32.81 10.33 29.72
N PRO A 160 -32.96 11.01 30.87
CA PRO A 160 -32.68 10.42 32.16
C PRO A 160 -33.57 9.19 32.38
N ALA A 161 -33.03 8.18 33.08
CA ALA A 161 -33.76 6.96 33.37
C ALA A 161 -35.04 7.25 34.20
N LYS A 162 -36.20 6.78 33.73
CA LYS A 162 -37.54 7.08 34.31
C LYS A 162 -37.66 6.87 35.82
N HIS A 163 -36.92 5.93 36.40
CA HIS A 163 -36.96 5.61 37.84
C HIS A 163 -35.56 5.48 38.47
N GLY A 164 -34.57 6.21 37.93
CA GLY A 164 -33.18 6.12 38.41
C GLY A 164 -32.59 4.72 38.25
N SER A 165 -31.98 4.19 39.31
CA SER A 165 -31.25 2.90 39.29
C SER A 165 -32.15 1.66 39.32
N ARG A 166 -33.43 1.78 39.71
CA ARG A 166 -34.36 0.66 39.95
C ARG A 166 -33.78 -0.45 40.85
N PHE A 167 -32.88 -0.10 41.77
CA PHE A 167 -32.17 -1.08 42.60
C PHE A 167 -32.67 -1.05 44.05
N PHE A 168 -33.31 -2.14 44.47
CA PHE A 168 -33.92 -2.38 45.79
C PHE A 168 -34.69 -1.21 46.40
N PHE A 169 -34.00 -0.24 47.02
CA PHE A 169 -34.58 0.90 47.76
C PHE A 169 -33.97 2.25 47.37
N TRP A 170 -33.06 2.31 46.41
CA TRP A 170 -32.43 3.58 45.98
C TRP A 170 -33.28 4.30 44.93
N THR A 171 -34.01 5.33 45.36
CA THR A 171 -34.81 6.23 44.52
C THR A 171 -34.09 7.56 44.32
N CYS A 172 -33.06 7.60 43.47
CA CYS A 172 -32.54 8.88 42.99
C CYS A 172 -33.34 9.32 41.75
N ALA A 173 -34.28 10.25 41.95
CA ALA A 173 -34.96 10.98 40.89
C ALA A 173 -34.72 12.48 41.09
N SER A 174 -33.99 13.11 40.16
CA SER A 174 -34.02 14.58 40.03
C SER A 174 -33.85 14.98 38.57
N PRO A 175 -34.85 15.64 37.97
CA PRO A 175 -34.71 16.38 36.72
C PRO A 175 -34.39 17.84 37.06
N THR A 176 -33.29 18.37 36.52
CA THR A 176 -33.06 19.77 36.10
C THR A 176 -31.55 20.05 36.20
N VAL A 177 -30.86 20.07 35.06
CA VAL A 177 -30.14 21.23 34.51
C VAL A 177 -29.53 20.73 33.19
N VAL A 178 -29.83 21.45 32.10
CA VAL A 178 -29.19 21.28 30.80
C VAL A 178 -27.71 21.58 30.98
N ALA A 179 -26.87 20.54 30.97
CA ALA A 179 -25.43 20.71 30.84
C ALA A 179 -25.10 20.80 29.35
N GLU A 180 -24.87 22.02 28.87
CA GLU A 180 -23.87 22.21 27.81
C GLU A 180 -22.60 21.50 28.25
N ILE A 181 -21.95 20.81 27.32
CA ILE A 181 -20.70 20.12 27.57
C ILE A 181 -19.57 21.13 27.35
N PRO A 182 -18.94 21.70 28.38
CA PRO A 182 -17.51 21.93 28.33
C PRO A 182 -16.85 20.69 28.94
N SER A 183 -16.01 20.09 28.13
CA SER A 183 -15.05 19.06 28.50
C SER A 183 -14.36 19.40 29.83
N GLN A 184 -14.76 18.76 30.93
CA GLN A 184 -13.90 18.40 32.07
C GLN A 184 -14.72 17.63 33.12
N GLY A 185 -14.22 16.45 33.48
CA GLY A 185 -14.91 15.51 34.36
C GLY A 185 -15.14 16.07 35.75
N VAL A 186 -16.37 15.91 36.26
CA VAL A 186 -16.72 16.15 37.66
C VAL A 186 -17.34 14.86 38.20
N VAL A 187 -16.63 14.25 39.16
CA VAL A 187 -17.07 13.12 39.96
C VAL A 187 -18.04 13.63 41.02
N TRP A 188 -19.25 13.08 41.10
CA TRP A 188 -20.22 13.41 42.16
C TRP A 188 -19.99 12.52 43.38
N THR A 189 -19.39 13.06 44.45
CA THR A 189 -19.44 12.44 45.78
C THR A 189 -20.70 12.89 46.51
N CYS A 190 -21.51 11.91 46.95
CA CYS A 190 -22.72 12.15 47.74
C CYS A 190 -22.33 12.37 49.20
N SER A 191 -22.28 13.63 49.66
CA SER A 191 -21.82 13.97 51.01
C SER A 191 -22.98 13.90 52.02
N LEU A 192 -22.89 12.96 52.97
CA LEU A 192 -23.78 12.84 54.12
C LEU A 192 -23.54 14.00 55.09
N HIS A 193 -24.54 14.83 55.35
CA HIS A 193 -24.41 15.96 56.27
C HIS A 193 -24.39 15.47 57.74
N ARG A 194 -23.24 15.59 58.41
CA ARG A 194 -23.13 15.57 59.89
C ARG A 194 -22.67 16.96 60.37
N LYS A 195 -23.43 17.56 61.28
CA LYS A 195 -23.23 18.93 61.80
C LYS A 195 -22.00 19.04 62.72
N ARG A 196 -21.24 20.13 62.51
CA ARG A 196 -20.31 20.89 63.40
C ARG A 196 -19.07 20.17 63.98
N LEU A 197 -17.89 20.75 63.77
CA LEU A 197 -17.19 21.66 64.72
C LEU A 197 -15.83 22.13 64.13
N THR A 198 -15.65 23.46 64.09
CA THR A 198 -14.41 24.26 64.29
C THR A 198 -13.15 24.07 63.42
N ASP A 199 -12.75 25.21 62.83
CA ASP A 199 -11.39 25.76 62.60
C ASP A 199 -10.32 24.95 61.87
N LEU A 200 -9.84 25.47 60.73
CA LEU A 200 -8.52 26.12 60.59
C LEU A 200 -8.18 26.36 59.12
N LEU A 201 -7.77 27.60 58.83
CA LEU A 201 -7.12 28.05 57.60
C LEU A 201 -5.91 27.17 57.27
N LEU A 202 -5.65 26.91 55.98
CA LEU A 202 -4.31 26.85 55.38
C LEU A 202 -4.40 26.82 53.84
N THR A 203 -3.76 27.82 53.24
CA THR A 203 -3.43 28.05 51.83
C THR A 203 -2.67 26.90 51.17
N TRP A 204 -2.62 26.79 49.83
CA TRP A 204 -1.38 26.64 49.00
C TRP A 204 -1.72 26.68 47.49
N THR A 205 -0.69 27.04 46.72
CA THR A 205 -0.64 27.69 45.39
C THR A 205 -0.73 26.77 44.16
N VAL A 206 -1.18 27.35 43.03
CA VAL A 206 -1.24 26.75 41.68
C VAL A 206 0.14 26.67 41.03
N GLY A 207 0.48 25.53 40.43
CA GLY A 207 1.55 25.39 39.44
C GLY A 207 1.02 24.70 38.18
N GLN A 208 0.97 25.43 37.06
CA GLN A 208 0.61 24.90 35.74
C GLN A 208 1.85 24.42 34.98
N ARG A 209 1.75 23.27 34.33
CA ARG A 209 2.69 22.78 33.31
C ARG A 209 1.93 22.69 31.99
N GLU A 210 2.28 23.54 31.04
CA GLU A 210 1.76 23.50 29.67
C GLU A 210 2.46 22.42 28.84
N GLU A 211 1.70 21.65 28.07
CA GLU A 211 2.21 20.84 26.99
C GLU A 211 1.37 21.07 25.73
N GLY A 212 1.98 21.78 24.78
CA GLY A 212 1.37 22.20 23.52
C GLY A 212 1.23 21.07 22.51
N ARG A 213 0.07 21.00 21.87
CA ARG A 213 -0.21 20.15 20.70
C ARG A 213 -0.11 21.01 19.43
N ARG A 214 0.82 20.65 18.55
CA ARG A 214 0.98 21.21 17.19
C ARG A 214 -0.07 20.61 16.25
N ASP A 215 -0.88 21.47 15.64
CA ASP A 215 -1.73 21.13 14.51
C ASP A 215 -0.96 21.28 13.19
N VAL A 216 -0.98 20.24 12.36
CA VAL A 216 -0.46 20.28 10.98
C VAL A 216 -1.65 20.43 10.05
N LYS A 217 -1.80 21.64 9.48
CA LYS A 217 -2.76 21.98 8.43
C LYS A 217 -2.28 21.38 7.10
N ARG A 218 -3.14 20.58 6.45
CA ARG A 218 -3.02 20.21 5.04
C ARG A 218 -3.68 21.33 4.21
N GLU A 219 -2.91 21.96 3.34
CA GLU A 219 -3.45 22.81 2.28
C GLU A 219 -3.81 21.93 1.07
N GLY A 220 -5.06 22.07 0.62
CA GLY A 220 -5.52 21.61 -0.69
C GLY A 220 -5.57 22.81 -1.63
N GLY A 221 -5.00 22.64 -2.83
CA GLY A 221 -5.09 23.62 -3.91
C GLY A 221 -6.38 23.46 -4.72
N VAL A 222 -6.89 24.61 -5.16
CA VAL A 222 -7.82 24.78 -6.28
C VAL A 222 -7.43 26.11 -6.96
N ASP A 223 -7.42 26.06 -8.28
CA ASP A 223 -7.15 27.08 -9.33
C ASP A 223 -5.69 27.40 -9.68
#